data_AF-A0A936U1F6-F1
#
_entry.id   AF-A0A936U1F6-F1
#
_cell.length_a   1.000
_cell.length_b   1.000
_cell.length_c   1.000
_cell.angle_alpha   90.00
_cell.angle_beta   90.00
_cell.angle_gamma   90.00
#
_symmetry.space_group_name_H-M   'P 1'
#
loop_
_entity.id
_entity.type
_entity.pdbx_description
1 polymer ?
#
loop_
_entity_poly.entity_id
_entity_poly.type
_entity_poly.pdbx_seq_one_letter_code
_entity_poly.pdbx_strand_id
1 'polypeptide(L)'
;MKTLIHLFAKCSSVLVKKSLPALVLLACLPGYSQTLTDDFVAAGYTLTNLGSVDQLPSQYGGLTIRPDQPNTLYIGGSANNSGGSLYTVGLIRDPETKQITGFDGSAVLYVAAPNNDGGILFDQYGTLLFTKIQHE
;
A
#
# COMPACT_ATOMS: atom_id res chain seq x y z
N MET A 1 6.98 -31.68 15.02
CA MET A 1 7.62 -32.85 14.39
C MET A 1 8.07 -32.46 12.98
N LYS A 2 9.34 -32.73 12.65
CA LYS A 2 9.97 -32.46 11.36
C LYS A 2 9.55 -33.53 10.35
N THR A 3 9.30 -33.19 9.09
CA THR A 3 9.72 -34.04 7.96
C THR A 3 10.03 -33.16 6.74
N LEU A 4 11.28 -33.27 6.32
CA LEU A 4 11.91 -32.82 5.08
C LEU A 4 12.06 -34.09 4.21
N ILE A 5 12.04 -33.98 2.86
CA ILE A 5 12.98 -34.60 1.89
C ILE A 5 12.44 -34.51 0.43
N HIS A 6 13.15 -33.69 -0.35
CA HIS A 6 13.66 -33.81 -1.72
C HIS A 6 13.07 -34.76 -2.81
N LEU A 7 12.74 -34.11 -3.94
CA LEU A 7 13.34 -34.23 -5.28
C LEU A 7 13.12 -35.49 -6.15
N PHE A 8 12.53 -35.30 -7.34
CA PHE A 8 13.03 -35.92 -8.58
C PHE A 8 13.02 -34.89 -9.72
N ALA A 9 14.22 -34.60 -10.23
CA ALA A 9 14.46 -33.84 -11.43
C ALA A 9 14.07 -34.68 -12.67
N LYS A 10 13.35 -34.08 -13.63
CA LYS A 10 13.26 -34.64 -14.98
C LYS A 10 14.25 -33.91 -15.86
N CYS A 11 15.36 -34.60 -16.11
CA CYS A 11 16.30 -34.29 -17.18
C CYS A 11 15.60 -34.54 -18.51
N SER A 12 15.53 -33.53 -19.37
CA SER A 12 15.23 -33.71 -20.79
C SER A 12 16.13 -32.75 -21.55
N SER A 13 17.18 -33.32 -22.12
CA SER A 13 18.10 -32.65 -23.03
C SER A 13 17.36 -32.34 -24.33
N VAL A 14 17.07 -31.07 -24.57
CA VAL A 14 16.70 -30.58 -25.91
C VAL A 14 17.90 -29.86 -26.51
N LEU A 15 18.32 -30.44 -27.64
CA LEU A 15 19.30 -30.01 -28.62
C LEU A 15 19.54 -28.48 -28.67
N VAL A 16 20.78 -28.07 -28.40
CA VAL A 16 21.27 -26.69 -28.50
C VAL A 16 21.18 -26.21 -29.96
N LYS A 17 20.21 -25.34 -30.26
CA LYS A 17 20.32 -24.38 -31.36
C LYS A 17 20.75 -23.05 -30.75
N LYS A 18 21.81 -22.44 -31.30
CA LYS A 18 22.43 -21.20 -30.82
C LYS A 18 21.38 -20.09 -30.65
N SER A 19 20.93 -19.87 -29.42
CA SER A 19 20.20 -18.69 -28.99
C SER A 19 20.87 -18.16 -27.73
N LEU A 20 21.22 -16.87 -27.75
CA LEU A 20 21.77 -16.09 -26.65
C LEU A 20 21.15 -16.50 -25.30
N PRO A 21 21.93 -16.78 -24.24
CA PRO A 21 21.36 -16.97 -22.92
C PRO A 21 20.89 -15.60 -22.42
N ALA A 22 19.58 -15.35 -22.50
CA ALA A 22 18.98 -14.26 -21.74
C ALA A 22 19.05 -14.66 -20.26
N LEU A 23 20.08 -14.20 -19.58
CA LEU A 23 20.21 -14.26 -18.12
C LEU A 23 19.06 -13.43 -17.54
N VAL A 24 17.96 -14.09 -17.17
CA VAL A 24 16.86 -13.46 -16.42
C VAL A 24 17.41 -13.15 -15.03
N LEU A 25 17.87 -11.91 -14.86
CA LEU A 25 18.25 -11.38 -13.57
C LEU A 25 16.96 -11.24 -12.75
N LEU A 26 16.70 -12.19 -11.84
CA LEU A 26 15.63 -12.07 -10.86
C LEU A 26 16.04 -10.95 -9.90
N ALA A 27 15.64 -9.72 -10.21
CA ALA A 27 15.88 -8.57 -9.35
C ALA A 27 15.15 -8.82 -8.02
N CYS A 28 15.92 -9.16 -6.99
CA CYS A 28 15.43 -9.23 -5.62
C CYS A 28 15.15 -7.79 -5.18
N LEU A 29 13.92 -7.32 -5.38
CA LEU A 29 13.52 -6.01 -4.88
C LEU A 29 13.61 -6.03 -3.35
N PRO A 30 14.22 -5.02 -2.72
CA PRO A 30 14.27 -4.96 -1.26
C PRO A 30 12.85 -4.94 -0.70
N GLY A 31 12.48 -5.97 0.06
CA GLY A 31 11.25 -6.00 0.81
C GLY A 31 11.43 -5.25 2.12
N TYR A 32 10.69 -4.16 2.32
CA TYR A 32 10.53 -3.59 3.65
C TYR A 32 9.61 -4.53 4.44
N SER A 33 10.19 -5.29 5.37
CA SER A 33 9.41 -6.10 6.30
C SER A 33 9.11 -5.27 7.54
N GLN A 34 7.83 -5.02 7.77
CA GLN A 34 7.35 -4.50 9.05
C GLN A 34 6.98 -5.68 9.95
N THR A 35 7.23 -5.55 11.25
CA THR A 35 6.91 -6.58 12.25
C THR A 35 5.87 -6.06 13.22
N LEU A 36 4.86 -6.87 13.48
CA LEU A 36 3.94 -6.67 14.59
C LEU A 36 4.55 -7.24 15.88
N THR A 37 4.20 -6.67 17.03
CA THR A 37 4.54 -7.30 18.32
C THR A 37 3.73 -8.58 18.51
N ASP A 38 4.21 -9.46 19.39
CA ASP A 38 3.57 -10.74 19.68
C ASP A 38 2.10 -10.59 20.07
N ASP A 39 1.74 -9.53 20.82
CA ASP A 39 0.36 -9.27 21.23
C ASP A 39 -0.58 -9.06 20.02
N PHE A 40 -0.14 -8.33 19.00
CA PHE A 40 -0.92 -8.12 17.78
C PHE A 40 -1.01 -9.39 16.94
N VAL A 41 0.08 -10.13 16.83
CA VAL A 41 0.09 -11.42 16.11
C VAL A 41 -0.84 -12.41 16.81
N ALA A 42 -0.78 -12.52 18.14
CA ALA A 42 -1.65 -13.38 18.94
C ALA A 42 -3.13 -12.98 18.86
N ALA A 43 -3.42 -11.67 18.72
CA ALA A 43 -4.75 -11.15 18.46
C ALA A 43 -5.22 -11.34 16.99
N GLY A 44 -4.38 -11.93 16.12
CA GLY A 44 -4.73 -12.26 14.74
C GLY A 44 -4.52 -11.14 13.72
N TYR A 45 -3.79 -10.08 14.08
CA TYR A 45 -3.45 -9.02 13.13
C TYR A 45 -2.38 -9.49 12.15
N THR A 46 -2.50 -9.03 10.91
CA THR A 46 -1.54 -9.28 9.83
C THR A 46 -1.16 -7.97 9.17
N LEU A 47 0.00 -7.96 8.50
CA LEU A 47 0.42 -6.87 7.65
C LEU A 47 0.30 -7.30 6.19
N THR A 48 -0.34 -6.47 5.38
CA THR A 48 -0.48 -6.69 3.95
C THR A 48 0.05 -5.48 3.22
N ASN A 49 0.99 -5.72 2.30
CA ASN A 49 1.48 -4.67 1.42
C ASN A 49 0.54 -4.58 0.20
N LEU A 50 -0.15 -3.44 0.07
CA LEU A 50 -1.07 -3.17 -1.05
C LEU A 50 -0.37 -2.56 -2.27
N GLY A 51 0.92 -2.24 -2.17
CA GLY A 51 1.66 -1.49 -3.17
C GLY A 51 1.39 0.02 -3.10
N SER A 52 1.86 0.72 -4.13
CA SER A 52 1.64 2.18 -4.27
C SER A 52 0.27 2.47 -4.90
N VAL A 53 -0.31 3.61 -4.55
CA VAL A 53 -1.51 4.13 -5.20
C VAL A 53 -1.13 4.76 -6.54
N ASP A 54 -1.76 4.34 -7.62
CA ASP A 54 -1.52 4.91 -8.95
C ASP A 54 -1.92 6.41 -8.99
N GLN A 55 -1.11 7.22 -9.68
CA GLN A 55 -1.23 8.69 -9.79
C GLN A 55 -1.23 9.48 -8.48
N LEU A 56 -0.98 8.86 -7.32
CA LEU A 56 -0.79 9.60 -6.08
C LEU A 56 0.64 10.17 -6.02
N PRO A 57 0.84 11.50 -5.91
CA PRO A 57 2.18 12.06 -5.78
C PRO A 57 2.91 11.48 -4.57
N SER A 58 4.22 11.26 -4.72
CA SER A 58 5.07 10.75 -3.63
C SER A 58 5.08 11.67 -2.42
N GLN A 59 5.58 11.16 -1.29
CA GLN A 59 5.41 11.75 0.05
C GLN A 59 3.94 11.68 0.47
N TYR A 60 3.51 10.46 0.82
CA TYR A 60 2.17 10.23 1.33
C TYR A 60 2.04 10.84 2.73
N GLY A 61 0.92 11.50 2.97
CA GLY A 61 0.61 12.14 4.24
C GLY A 61 -0.47 11.42 5.01
N GLY A 62 -1.19 12.19 5.83
CA GLY A 62 -2.31 11.64 6.60
C GLY A 62 -3.37 11.00 5.73
N LEU A 63 -4.07 10.03 6.33
CA LEU A 63 -5.11 9.27 5.67
C LEU A 63 -6.28 9.01 6.59
N THR A 64 -7.47 8.85 6.01
CA THR A 64 -8.68 8.51 6.75
C THR A 64 -9.71 7.83 5.85
N ILE A 65 -10.61 7.09 6.47
CA ILE A 65 -11.80 6.51 5.82
C ILE A 65 -13.00 7.02 6.61
N ARG A 66 -13.96 7.61 5.90
CA ARG A 66 -15.19 8.08 6.55
C ARG A 66 -16.16 6.91 6.74
N PRO A 67 -16.86 6.82 7.89
CA PRO A 67 -17.82 5.72 8.13
C PRO A 67 -18.97 5.66 7.11
N ASP A 68 -19.41 6.80 6.58
CA ASP A 68 -20.46 6.90 5.57
C ASP A 68 -19.96 6.58 4.14
N GLN A 69 -18.65 6.48 3.94
CA GLN A 69 -18.00 6.19 2.66
C GLN A 69 -16.87 5.16 2.84
N PRO A 70 -17.19 3.92 3.27
CA PRO A 70 -16.19 2.95 3.73
C PRO A 70 -15.26 2.42 2.63
N ASN A 71 -15.60 2.65 1.36
CA ASN A 71 -14.82 2.21 0.20
C ASN A 71 -14.02 3.35 -0.44
N THR A 72 -13.92 4.50 0.22
CA THR A 72 -13.12 5.65 -0.24
C THR A 72 -12.04 5.94 0.79
N LEU A 73 -10.78 5.83 0.37
CA LEU A 73 -9.64 6.31 1.13
C LEU A 73 -9.38 7.76 0.78
N TYR A 74 -9.31 8.61 1.79
CA TYR A 74 -8.80 9.97 1.69
C TYR A 74 -7.33 9.93 2.11
N ILE A 75 -6.42 10.37 1.25
CA ILE A 75 -4.98 10.25 1.49
C ILE A 75 -4.21 11.47 0.95
N GLY A 76 -3.27 11.96 1.75
CA GLY A 76 -2.39 13.06 1.36
C GLY A 76 -1.35 12.64 0.34
N GLY A 77 -1.08 13.49 -0.64
CA GLY A 77 0.04 13.36 -1.60
C GLY A 77 0.84 14.65 -1.68
N SER A 78 2.14 14.54 -2.00
CA SER A 78 3.09 15.66 -1.92
C SER A 78 3.07 16.33 -0.53
N ALA A 79 2.97 15.51 0.51
CA ALA A 79 2.54 15.94 1.84
C ALA A 79 3.51 16.86 2.57
N ASN A 80 4.79 16.88 2.19
CA ASN A 80 5.82 17.67 2.85
C ASN A 80 6.07 18.99 2.11
N ASN A 81 5.18 19.37 1.20
CA ASN A 81 5.34 20.55 0.35
C ASN A 81 4.13 21.49 0.47
N SER A 82 4.37 22.76 0.14
CA SER A 82 3.32 23.78 0.02
C SER A 82 2.29 23.48 -1.06
N GLY A 83 2.62 22.61 -2.02
CA GLY A 83 1.69 22.10 -3.04
C GLY A 83 0.91 20.84 -2.63
N GLY A 84 1.05 20.37 -1.39
CA GLY A 84 0.36 19.18 -0.88
C GLY A 84 -1.16 19.24 -1.06
N SER A 85 -1.76 18.09 -1.31
CA SER A 85 -3.20 17.96 -1.55
C SER A 85 -3.76 16.68 -0.96
N LEU A 86 -5.06 16.68 -0.68
CA LEU A 86 -5.80 15.47 -0.35
C LEU A 86 -6.36 14.87 -1.63
N TYR A 87 -6.24 13.55 -1.75
CA TYR A 87 -6.78 12.76 -2.84
C TYR A 87 -7.78 11.73 -2.31
N THR A 88 -8.65 11.27 -3.18
CA THR A 88 -9.49 10.10 -2.96
C THR A 88 -9.00 8.94 -3.82
N VAL A 89 -9.09 7.73 -3.29
CA VAL A 89 -8.90 6.48 -4.05
C VAL A 89 -9.93 5.45 -3.61
N GLY A 90 -10.45 4.67 -4.55
CA GLY A 90 -11.34 3.57 -4.23
C GLY A 90 -10.60 2.46 -3.48
N LEU A 91 -11.29 1.77 -2.59
CA LEU A 91 -10.77 0.61 -1.88
C LEU A 91 -11.51 -0.65 -2.32
N ILE A 92 -10.76 -1.69 -2.64
CA ILE A 92 -11.29 -3.03 -2.81
C ILE A 92 -11.32 -3.69 -1.44
N ARG A 93 -12.49 -4.20 -1.06
CA ARG A 93 -12.68 -4.96 0.17
C ARG A 93 -13.06 -6.38 -0.13
N ASP A 94 -12.49 -7.30 0.62
CA ASP A 94 -12.95 -8.67 0.65
C ASP A 94 -14.43 -8.72 1.09
N PRO A 95 -15.32 -9.41 0.36
CA PRO A 95 -16.75 -9.37 0.61
C PRO A 95 -17.15 -10.03 1.94
N GLU A 96 -16.35 -10.96 2.46
CA GLU A 96 -16.65 -11.72 3.68
C GLU A 96 -16.00 -11.06 4.91
N THR A 97 -14.68 -10.92 4.89
CA THR A 97 -13.86 -10.41 5.99
C THR A 97 -13.82 -8.89 6.10
N LYS A 98 -14.22 -8.17 5.04
CA LYS A 98 -14.18 -6.70 4.91
C LYS A 98 -12.78 -6.09 4.94
N GLN A 99 -11.73 -6.91 4.94
CA GLN A 99 -10.35 -6.46 4.84
C GLN A 99 -10.11 -5.72 3.52
N ILE A 100 -9.28 -4.68 3.56
CA ILE A 100 -8.86 -3.96 2.35
C ILE A 100 -7.83 -4.83 1.63
N THR A 101 -8.11 -5.18 0.39
CA THR A 101 -7.26 -6.08 -0.42
C THR A 101 -6.60 -5.38 -1.60
N GLY A 102 -6.97 -4.13 -1.89
CA GLY A 102 -6.35 -3.34 -2.94
C GLY A 102 -6.98 -1.97 -3.13
N PHE A 103 -6.49 -1.26 -4.15
CA PHE A 103 -7.03 0.02 -4.61
C PHE A 103 -7.88 -0.19 -5.86
N ASP A 104 -8.99 0.55 -5.95
CA ASP A 104 -9.88 0.59 -7.11
C ASP A 104 -9.66 1.92 -7.85
N GLY A 105 -8.90 1.86 -8.95
CA GLY A 105 -8.54 3.00 -9.78
C GLY A 105 -7.37 3.85 -9.27
N SER A 106 -7.14 4.96 -9.97
CA SER A 106 -6.08 5.93 -9.66
C SER A 106 -6.56 6.98 -8.64
N ALA A 107 -5.63 7.63 -7.96
CA ALA A 107 -5.94 8.74 -7.07
C ALA A 107 -6.57 9.93 -7.82
N VAL A 108 -7.62 10.51 -7.25
CA VAL A 108 -8.34 11.67 -7.77
C VAL A 108 -8.21 12.83 -6.78
N LEU A 109 -7.78 14.00 -7.25
CA LEU A 109 -7.66 15.20 -6.42
C LEU A 109 -9.00 15.53 -5.75
N TYR A 110 -8.98 15.69 -4.42
CA TYR A 110 -10.15 16.07 -3.63
C TYR A 110 -10.11 17.56 -3.26
N VAL A 111 -9.04 18.01 -2.61
CA VAL A 111 -8.87 19.41 -2.22
C VAL A 111 -7.39 19.74 -1.99
N ALA A 112 -7.01 21.00 -2.20
CA ALA A 112 -5.72 21.50 -1.77
C ALA A 112 -5.59 21.39 -0.24
N ALA A 113 -4.49 20.81 0.22
CA ALA A 113 -4.19 20.60 1.64
C ALA A 113 -2.66 20.71 1.86
N PRO A 114 -2.08 21.92 1.79
CA PRO A 114 -0.64 22.11 1.88
C PRO A 114 -0.03 21.56 3.18
N ASN A 115 1.11 20.88 3.07
CA ASN A 115 1.87 20.31 4.18
C ASN A 115 1.11 19.24 5.01
N ASN A 116 0.26 18.42 4.40
CA ASN A 116 -0.64 17.47 5.08
C ASN A 116 0.02 16.14 5.53
N ASP A 117 1.27 16.17 5.98
CA ASP A 117 1.99 15.01 6.53
C ASP A 117 1.41 14.55 7.89
N GLY A 118 0.75 15.47 8.62
CA GLY A 118 0.07 15.15 9.87
C GLY A 118 -1.24 14.37 9.69
N GLY A 119 -1.96 14.18 10.80
CA GLY A 119 -3.26 13.50 10.78
C GLY A 119 -4.33 14.25 9.99
N ILE A 120 -5.27 13.50 9.42
CA ILE A 120 -6.43 14.01 8.67
C ILE A 120 -7.72 13.41 9.25
N LEU A 121 -8.74 14.23 9.42
CA LEU A 121 -10.05 13.84 9.94
C LEU A 121 -11.14 14.68 9.27
N PHE A 122 -12.31 14.08 9.08
CA PHE A 122 -13.54 14.83 8.82
C PHE A 122 -14.35 14.89 10.11
N ASP A 123 -14.83 16.09 10.48
CA ASP A 123 -15.78 16.21 11.60
C ASP A 123 -17.17 15.68 11.19
N GLN A 124 -18.11 15.68 12.15
CA GLN A 124 -19.48 15.20 11.91
C GLN A 124 -20.27 15.99 10.86
N TYR A 125 -19.80 17.18 10.49
CA TYR A 125 -20.40 18.04 9.47
C TYR A 125 -19.66 17.93 8.12
N GLY A 126 -18.60 17.12 8.04
CA GLY A 126 -17.78 16.97 6.84
C GLY A 126 -16.70 18.03 6.68
N THR A 127 -16.39 18.81 7.72
CA THR A 127 -15.25 19.73 7.70
C THR A 127 -13.96 18.94 7.73
N LEU A 128 -13.08 19.21 6.76
CA LEU A 128 -11.73 18.65 6.74
C LEU A 128 -10.86 19.35 7.79
N LEU A 129 -10.37 18.58 8.75
CA LEU A 129 -9.36 18.97 9.72
C LEU A 129 -8.06 18.24 9.40
N PHE A 130 -6.96 18.97 9.27
CA PHE A 130 -5.65 18.36 9.07
C PHE A 130 -4.55 19.14 9.76
N THR A 131 -3.55 18.42 10.24
CA THR A 131 -2.36 18.99 10.85
C THR A 131 -1.29 19.16 9.80
N LYS A 132 -0.69 20.36 9.75
CA LYS A 132 0.47 20.60 8.90
C LYS A 132 1.70 19.92 9.49
N ILE A 133 2.70 19.63 8.66
CA ILE A 133 4.02 19.19 9.13
C ILE A 133 4.51 20.09 10.29
N GLN A 134 5.00 19.49 11.37
CA GLN A 134 5.58 20.23 12.50
C GLN A 134 6.99 20.67 12.10
N HIS A 135 7.15 21.93 11.70
CA HIS A 135 8.44 22.59 11.75
C HIS A 135 8.49 23.43 13.02
N GLU A 136 9.46 23.16 13.89
CA GLU A 136 9.96 24.12 14.88
C GLU A 136 10.69 25.27 14.17
#